data_AF-A0A1X4I1N6-F1
#
_entry.id   AF-A0A1X4I1N6-F1
#
_cell.length_a   1.000
_cell.length_b   1.000
_cell.length_c   1.000
_cell.angle_alpha   90.00
_cell.angle_beta   90.00
_cell.angle_gamma   90.00
#
_symmetry.space_group_name_H-M   'P 1'
#
loop_
_entity.id
_entity.type
_entity.pdbx_description
1 polymer ?
#
loop_
_entity_poly.entity_id
_entity_poly.type
_entity_poly.pdbx_seq_one_letter_code
_entity_poly.pdbx_strand_id
1 'polypeptide(L)'
;MSDSSTLPPARLHPEAELARDALSTPVLSRAARLARWAGPDTRVDAGAGLVDEQLPAAAAELGLTGEDAAADASEAWRVAVDTGLVEVVDEEEGTVTAGDGLGVLTGGSPQDVLGVWLAALETVVGDASVPDLGGLVDAIAEGEGSGGIDFDALDWDPEAEAEFLDGVLGNLYLLTVGGEDADGTMVPLPALAASVIVPDDMAEPTNDVLEQVSDAMMRLDDQFRMLEPVGLVEYRPVDEALMADADEEPAAPVDDTDVARYGMVRLTPLGLYGLRARLLEAGFEAPAVGDLVDKGADALLDGTAVFPPAAAHAETEQWLDRRDPLQAARELLAAARGADQG
;
A
#
# COMPACT_ATOMS: atom_id res chain seq x y z
N MET A 1 -2.88 -19.74 -7.51
CA MET A 1 -2.84 -20.89 -6.60
C MET A 1 -3.97 -20.73 -5.60
N SER A 2 -4.87 -21.71 -5.46
CA SER A 2 -5.92 -21.70 -4.44
C SER A 2 -5.45 -22.50 -3.22
N ASP A 3 -4.45 -22.00 -2.52
CA ASP A 3 -4.24 -22.38 -1.12
C ASP A 3 -5.02 -21.37 -0.30
N SER A 4 -6.24 -21.74 0.12
CA SER A 4 -7.04 -21.01 1.10
C SER A 4 -6.39 -21.19 2.47
N SER A 5 -5.18 -20.63 2.63
CA SER A 5 -4.53 -20.49 3.93
C SER A 5 -5.14 -19.26 4.58
N THR A 6 -5.95 -19.48 5.62
CA THR A 6 -6.49 -18.38 6.43
C THR A 6 -5.32 -17.58 7.00
N LEU A 7 -5.26 -16.29 6.68
CA LEU A 7 -4.17 -15.44 7.12
C LEU A 7 -4.26 -15.19 8.64
N PRO A 8 -3.14 -14.87 9.32
CA PRO A 8 -3.19 -14.48 10.71
C PRO A 8 -4.06 -13.22 10.91
N PRO A 9 -4.80 -13.13 12.03
CA PRO A 9 -5.70 -12.01 12.27
C PRO A 9 -4.94 -10.70 12.51
N ALA A 10 -5.26 -9.67 11.72
CA ALA A 10 -4.69 -8.34 11.88
C ALA A 10 -5.24 -7.64 13.14
N ARG A 11 -4.40 -6.85 13.81
CA ARG A 11 -4.82 -5.96 14.90
C ARG A 11 -4.97 -4.55 14.35
N LEU A 12 -6.21 -4.17 14.05
CA LEU A 12 -6.52 -2.87 13.46
C LEU A 12 -6.70 -1.80 14.53
N HIS A 13 -6.27 -0.58 14.21
CA HIS A 13 -6.63 0.59 15.00
C HIS A 13 -8.12 0.94 14.79
N PRO A 14 -8.74 1.71 15.70
CA PRO A 14 -10.11 2.18 15.53
C PRO A 14 -10.28 2.97 14.22
N GLU A 15 -11.40 2.77 13.51
CA GLU A 15 -11.68 3.44 12.23
C GLU A 15 -11.56 4.96 12.30
N ALA A 16 -11.95 5.58 13.42
CA ALA A 16 -11.85 7.03 13.62
C ALA A 16 -10.39 7.52 13.73
N GLU A 17 -9.46 6.68 14.16
CA GLU A 17 -8.03 6.98 14.15
C GLU A 17 -7.47 6.80 12.74
N LEU A 18 -7.77 5.67 12.10
CA LEU A 18 -7.36 5.38 10.72
C LEU A 18 -7.85 6.46 9.73
N ALA A 19 -9.10 6.92 9.84
CA ALA A 19 -9.65 7.98 9.01
C ALA A 19 -8.94 9.33 9.24
N ARG A 20 -8.50 9.60 10.47
CA ARG A 20 -7.70 10.81 10.77
C ARG A 20 -6.33 10.71 10.13
N ASP A 21 -5.70 9.54 10.21
CA ASP A 21 -4.40 9.29 9.60
C ASP A 21 -4.49 9.43 8.08
N ALA A 22 -5.53 8.85 7.46
CA ALA A 22 -5.82 8.98 6.03
C ALA A 22 -5.95 10.45 5.59
N LEU A 23 -6.71 11.28 6.32
CA LEU A 23 -6.85 12.71 6.06
C LEU A 23 -5.55 13.51 6.24
N SER A 24 -4.60 12.97 7.00
CA SER A 24 -3.29 13.59 7.22
C SER A 24 -2.25 13.23 6.15
N THR A 25 -2.55 12.28 5.27
CA THR A 25 -1.62 11.86 4.21
C THR A 25 -1.35 13.00 3.22
N PRO A 26 -0.08 13.22 2.82
CA PRO A 26 0.26 14.17 1.78
C PRO A 26 -0.57 13.99 0.51
N VAL A 27 -0.73 12.76 0.02
CA VAL A 27 -1.47 12.45 -1.21
C VAL A 27 -2.92 12.95 -1.15
N LEU A 28 -3.69 12.55 -0.12
CA LEU A 28 -5.10 12.95 -0.02
C LEU A 28 -5.26 14.45 0.26
N SER A 29 -4.35 15.03 1.04
CA SER A 29 -4.37 16.47 1.34
C SER A 29 -4.12 17.33 0.09
N ARG A 30 -3.18 16.92 -0.78
CA ARG A 30 -2.87 17.58 -2.06
C ARG A 30 -4.02 17.40 -3.05
N ALA A 31 -4.54 16.19 -3.21
CA ALA A 31 -5.67 15.89 -4.08
C ALA A 31 -6.91 16.73 -3.70
N ALA A 32 -7.28 16.75 -2.41
CA ALA A 32 -8.39 17.57 -1.93
C ALA A 32 -8.15 19.08 -2.10
N ARG A 33 -6.89 19.53 -2.08
CA ARG A 33 -6.55 20.94 -2.33
C ARG A 33 -6.69 21.29 -3.81
N LEU A 34 -6.23 20.44 -4.72
CA LEU A 34 -6.44 20.63 -6.16
C LEU A 34 -7.92 20.54 -6.53
N ALA A 35 -8.69 19.64 -5.92
CA ALA A 35 -10.14 19.56 -6.12
C ALA A 35 -10.87 20.86 -5.74
N ARG A 36 -10.41 21.56 -4.69
CA ARG A 36 -10.95 22.88 -4.31
C ARG A 36 -10.47 24.01 -5.20
N TRP A 37 -9.30 23.87 -5.79
CA TRP A 37 -8.72 24.83 -6.73
C TRP A 37 -9.36 24.72 -8.12
N ALA A 38 -9.75 23.51 -8.51
CA ALA A 38 -10.42 23.23 -9.77
C ALA A 38 -11.68 24.10 -9.92
N GLY A 39 -11.82 24.72 -11.08
CA GLY A 39 -12.94 25.58 -11.42
C GLY A 39 -13.37 25.44 -12.88
N PRO A 40 -14.31 26.27 -13.34
CA PRO A 40 -14.82 26.20 -14.72
C PRO A 40 -13.77 26.37 -15.82
N ASP A 41 -12.64 27.01 -15.48
CA ASP A 41 -11.52 27.26 -16.40
C ASP A 41 -10.45 26.14 -16.37
N THR A 42 -10.61 25.14 -15.50
CA THR A 42 -9.68 23.99 -15.43
C THR A 42 -9.94 23.06 -16.62
N ARG A 43 -8.85 22.67 -17.29
CA ARG A 43 -8.89 21.91 -18.54
C ARG A 43 -8.12 20.61 -18.36
N VAL A 44 -8.70 19.53 -18.85
CA VAL A 44 -8.07 18.20 -18.87
C VAL A 44 -7.88 17.69 -20.29
N ASP A 45 -6.93 16.79 -20.46
CA ASP A 45 -6.72 16.05 -21.70
C ASP A 45 -7.67 14.82 -21.82
N ALA A 46 -7.46 14.00 -22.84
CA ALA A 46 -8.28 12.81 -23.10
C ALA A 46 -8.14 11.71 -22.03
N GLY A 47 -7.07 11.75 -21.21
CA GLY A 47 -6.85 10.86 -20.09
C GLY A 47 -7.31 11.46 -18.75
N ALA A 48 -8.10 12.55 -18.78
CA ALA A 48 -8.48 13.34 -17.61
C ALA A 48 -7.29 13.96 -16.84
N GLY A 49 -6.09 13.97 -17.44
CA GLY A 49 -4.90 14.60 -16.90
C GLY A 49 -4.97 16.12 -17.03
N LEU A 50 -4.42 16.85 -16.05
CA LEU A 50 -4.35 18.31 -16.14
C LEU A 50 -3.42 18.71 -17.28
N VAL A 51 -3.86 19.64 -18.13
CA VAL A 51 -3.03 20.10 -19.25
C VAL A 51 -1.72 20.74 -18.77
N ASP A 52 -0.64 20.56 -19.54
CA ASP A 52 0.71 21.02 -19.20
C ASP A 52 0.77 22.52 -18.85
N GLU A 53 -0.04 23.35 -19.51
CA GLU A 53 -0.09 24.79 -19.25
C GLU A 53 -0.63 25.14 -17.86
N GLN A 54 -1.38 24.24 -17.23
CA GLN A 54 -1.98 24.44 -15.91
C GLN A 54 -1.19 23.77 -14.78
N LEU A 55 -0.27 22.85 -15.08
CA LEU A 55 0.58 22.19 -14.07
C LEU A 55 1.39 23.17 -13.20
N PRO A 56 2.04 24.22 -13.75
CA PRO A 56 2.77 25.18 -12.90
C PRO A 56 1.88 25.93 -11.91
N ALA A 57 0.62 26.21 -12.28
CA ALA A 57 -0.34 26.87 -11.41
C ALA A 57 -0.85 25.92 -10.31
N ALA A 58 -1.09 24.65 -10.64
CA ALA A 58 -1.45 23.61 -9.68
C ALA A 58 -0.32 23.35 -8.68
N ALA A 59 0.93 23.25 -9.15
CA ALA A 59 2.12 23.12 -8.30
C ALA A 59 2.27 24.31 -7.34
N ALA A 60 2.06 25.54 -7.84
CA ALA A 60 2.09 26.74 -7.03
C ALA A 60 0.97 26.76 -5.97
N GLU A 61 -0.22 26.28 -6.31
CA GLU A 61 -1.31 26.10 -5.33
C GLU A 61 -0.88 25.10 -4.26
N LEU A 62 -0.31 23.95 -4.61
CA LEU A 62 0.17 22.98 -3.63
C LEU A 62 1.38 23.47 -2.81
N GLY A 63 2.06 24.52 -3.24
CA GLY A 63 3.28 25.03 -2.61
C GLY A 63 4.51 24.19 -2.93
N LEU A 64 4.47 23.44 -4.04
CA LEU A 64 5.56 22.59 -4.52
C LEU A 64 6.61 23.44 -5.24
N THR A 65 7.88 23.07 -5.07
CA THR A 65 9.02 23.76 -5.68
C THR A 65 10.09 22.73 -6.06
N GLY A 66 10.83 22.98 -7.13
CA GLY A 66 11.85 22.06 -7.62
C GLY A 66 11.52 21.60 -9.03
N GLU A 67 12.34 20.68 -9.54
CA GLU A 67 12.21 20.12 -10.89
C GLU A 67 11.00 19.16 -10.96
N ASP A 68 10.69 18.47 -9.87
CA ASP A 68 9.58 17.50 -9.78
C ASP A 68 8.22 18.14 -9.48
N ALA A 69 8.16 19.45 -9.24
CA ALA A 69 6.94 20.12 -8.76
C ALA A 69 5.74 19.97 -9.71
N ALA A 70 5.99 19.89 -11.02
CA ALA A 70 4.94 19.65 -12.01
C ALA A 70 4.47 18.18 -12.02
N ALA A 71 5.40 17.22 -11.85
CA ALA A 71 5.09 15.80 -11.76
C ALA A 71 4.26 15.50 -10.51
N ASP A 72 4.69 15.98 -9.34
CA ASP A 72 3.96 15.87 -8.07
C ASP A 72 2.54 16.48 -8.15
N ALA A 73 2.38 17.58 -8.89
CA ALA A 73 1.07 18.20 -9.11
C ALA A 73 0.18 17.39 -10.04
N SER A 74 0.77 16.75 -11.06
CA SER A 74 0.08 15.84 -11.98
C SER A 74 -0.40 14.58 -11.25
N GLU A 75 0.45 14.00 -10.39
CA GLU A 75 0.10 12.85 -9.55
C GLU A 75 -1.07 13.19 -8.61
N ALA A 76 -0.97 14.31 -7.88
CA ALA A 76 -2.05 14.76 -7.00
C ALA A 76 -3.36 15.04 -7.75
N TRP A 77 -3.27 15.47 -9.02
CA TRP A 77 -4.45 15.67 -9.87
C TRP A 77 -5.09 14.33 -10.26
N ARG A 78 -4.29 13.36 -10.71
CA ARG A 78 -4.76 12.00 -11.03
C ARG A 78 -5.49 11.38 -9.85
N VAL A 79 -4.87 11.43 -8.67
CA VAL A 79 -5.52 10.96 -7.44
C VAL A 79 -6.85 11.69 -7.20
N ALA A 80 -6.93 13.01 -7.42
CA ALA A 80 -8.18 13.74 -7.24
C ALA A 80 -9.29 13.28 -8.20
N VAL A 81 -8.94 12.92 -9.43
CA VAL A 81 -9.90 12.37 -10.41
C VAL A 81 -10.31 10.95 -10.02
N ASP A 82 -9.36 10.05 -9.77
CA ASP A 82 -9.63 8.63 -9.49
C ASP A 82 -10.40 8.41 -8.19
N THR A 83 -10.22 9.30 -7.21
CA THR A 83 -10.95 9.27 -5.94
C THR A 83 -12.32 9.96 -6.01
N GLY A 84 -12.70 10.52 -7.15
CA GLY A 84 -13.95 11.27 -7.32
C GLY A 84 -13.99 12.58 -6.53
N LEU A 85 -12.84 13.16 -6.18
CA LEU A 85 -12.76 14.52 -5.64
C LEU A 85 -12.94 15.55 -6.75
N VAL A 86 -12.60 15.19 -7.99
CA VAL A 86 -12.83 15.93 -9.22
C VAL A 86 -13.57 15.03 -10.20
N GLU A 87 -14.59 15.57 -10.85
CA GLU A 87 -15.36 14.87 -11.88
C GLU A 87 -15.19 15.58 -13.24
N VAL A 88 -14.93 14.81 -14.29
CA VAL A 88 -14.95 15.32 -15.67
C VAL A 88 -16.40 15.45 -16.12
N VAL A 89 -16.84 16.67 -16.41
CA VAL A 89 -18.23 16.99 -16.79
C VAL A 89 -18.46 16.85 -18.28
N ASP A 90 -17.45 17.19 -19.07
CA ASP A 90 -17.47 17.09 -20.53
C ASP A 90 -16.11 16.57 -21.00
N GLU A 91 -16.09 15.34 -21.50
CA GLU A 91 -14.89 14.68 -22.02
C GLU A 91 -14.42 15.29 -23.35
N GLU A 92 -15.34 15.80 -24.18
CA GLU A 92 -14.99 16.42 -25.47
C GLU A 92 -14.41 17.83 -25.26
N GLU A 93 -14.99 18.59 -24.33
CA GLU A 93 -14.48 19.91 -23.98
C GLU A 93 -13.37 19.86 -22.93
N GLY A 94 -13.17 18.73 -22.24
CA GLY A 94 -12.17 18.57 -21.18
C GLY A 94 -12.44 19.48 -19.97
N THR A 95 -13.69 19.57 -19.52
CA THR A 95 -14.07 20.43 -18.37
C THR A 95 -14.35 19.60 -17.13
N VAL A 96 -14.14 20.19 -15.96
CA VAL A 96 -14.26 19.51 -14.66
C VAL A 96 -15.12 20.26 -13.66
N THR A 97 -15.57 19.55 -12.63
CA THR A 97 -16.21 20.11 -11.44
C THR A 97 -15.72 19.40 -10.18
N ALA A 98 -16.03 19.96 -9.01
CA ALA A 98 -15.75 19.28 -7.74
C ALA A 98 -16.71 18.09 -7.60
N GLY A 99 -16.16 16.90 -7.36
CA GLY A 99 -16.91 15.68 -7.18
C GLY A 99 -17.45 15.49 -5.76
N ASP A 100 -18.36 14.52 -5.62
CA ASP A 100 -19.02 14.21 -4.35
C ASP A 100 -18.02 13.75 -3.26
N GLY A 101 -16.87 13.19 -3.64
CA GLY A 101 -15.83 12.75 -2.72
C GLY A 101 -15.32 13.87 -1.81
N LEU A 102 -15.33 15.13 -2.28
CA LEU A 102 -14.89 16.27 -1.47
C LEU A 102 -15.85 16.54 -0.29
N GLY A 103 -17.14 16.28 -0.48
CA GLY A 103 -18.15 16.32 0.58
C GLY A 103 -17.94 15.21 1.60
N VAL A 104 -17.55 14.01 1.14
CA VAL A 104 -17.25 12.85 2.00
C VAL A 104 -16.08 13.16 2.94
N LEU A 105 -15.01 13.77 2.46
CA LEU A 105 -13.84 14.09 3.30
C LEU A 105 -14.14 15.03 4.48
N THR A 106 -15.20 15.84 4.40
CA THR A 106 -15.53 16.83 5.43
C THR A 106 -16.78 16.52 6.24
N GLY A 107 -17.68 15.67 5.72
CA GLY A 107 -18.97 15.35 6.36
C GLY A 107 -19.32 13.86 6.40
N GLY A 108 -18.48 12.98 5.87
CA GLY A 108 -18.67 11.54 5.86
C GLY A 108 -18.37 10.87 7.20
N SER A 109 -18.72 9.58 7.30
CA SER A 109 -18.28 8.72 8.39
C SER A 109 -16.80 8.34 8.23
N PRO A 110 -16.12 7.85 9.29
CA PRO A 110 -14.75 7.35 9.19
C PRO A 110 -14.58 6.30 8.08
N GLN A 111 -15.56 5.42 7.90
CA GLN A 111 -15.55 4.40 6.87
C GLN A 111 -15.63 5.00 5.46
N ASP A 112 -16.43 6.06 5.26
CA ASP A 112 -16.52 6.72 3.95
C ASP A 112 -15.18 7.39 3.59
N VAL A 113 -14.52 8.04 4.56
CA VAL A 113 -13.19 8.64 4.38
C VAL A 113 -12.15 7.57 4.03
N LEU A 114 -12.19 6.42 4.71
CA LEU A 114 -11.30 5.29 4.40
C LEU A 114 -11.55 4.73 3.01
N GLY A 115 -12.80 4.73 2.53
CA GLY A 115 -13.13 4.37 1.15
C GLY A 115 -12.47 5.28 0.11
N VAL A 116 -12.49 6.60 0.33
CA VAL A 116 -11.79 7.57 -0.54
C VAL A 116 -10.27 7.35 -0.49
N TRP A 117 -9.71 7.08 0.69
CA TRP A 117 -8.29 6.79 0.84
C TRP A 117 -7.89 5.47 0.18
N LEU A 118 -8.72 4.42 0.23
CA LEU A 118 -8.47 3.16 -0.48
C LEU A 118 -8.41 3.39 -1.99
N ALA A 119 -9.31 4.20 -2.56
CA ALA A 119 -9.23 4.56 -3.97
C ALA A 119 -7.92 5.31 -4.31
N ALA A 120 -7.46 6.21 -3.43
CA ALA A 120 -6.17 6.89 -3.61
C ALA A 120 -5.00 5.90 -3.54
N LEU A 121 -5.07 4.92 -2.62
CA LEU A 121 -4.07 3.87 -2.50
C LEU A 121 -3.99 3.03 -3.77
N GLU A 122 -5.11 2.65 -4.37
CA GLU A 122 -5.14 1.89 -5.63
C GLU A 122 -4.43 2.65 -6.76
N THR A 123 -4.69 3.95 -6.91
CA THR A 123 -4.00 4.80 -7.89
C THR A 123 -2.49 4.81 -7.66
N VAL A 124 -2.04 5.04 -6.42
CA VAL A 124 -0.60 5.12 -6.10
C VAL A 124 0.10 3.77 -6.23
N VAL A 125 -0.56 2.65 -5.90
CA VAL A 125 -0.01 1.30 -6.12
C VAL A 125 0.12 1.02 -7.62
N GLY A 126 -0.88 1.41 -8.42
CA GLY A 126 -0.81 1.31 -9.88
C GLY A 126 0.35 2.10 -10.47
N ASP A 127 0.55 3.35 -10.00
CA ASP A 127 1.67 4.19 -10.42
C ASP A 127 3.03 3.61 -9.97
N ALA A 128 3.12 3.04 -8.76
CA ALA A 128 4.34 2.42 -8.24
C ALA A 128 4.74 1.14 -9.01
N SER A 129 3.81 0.45 -9.67
CA SER A 129 4.11 -0.68 -10.55
C SER A 129 4.70 -0.26 -11.90
N VAL A 130 4.70 1.04 -12.23
CA VAL A 130 5.31 1.57 -13.45
C VAL A 130 6.77 1.94 -13.17
N PRO A 131 7.75 1.43 -13.95
CA PRO A 131 9.16 1.79 -13.75
C PRO A 131 9.39 3.28 -14.04
N ASP A 132 10.42 3.87 -13.42
CA ASP A 132 10.78 5.26 -13.70
C ASP A 132 11.20 5.43 -15.17
N LEU A 133 10.30 6.03 -15.95
CA LEU A 133 10.49 6.32 -17.35
C LEU A 133 11.30 7.61 -17.59
N GLY A 134 11.86 8.24 -16.55
CA GLY A 134 12.72 9.42 -16.68
C GLY A 134 13.90 9.19 -17.65
N GLY A 135 14.53 8.01 -17.59
CA GLY A 135 15.54 7.60 -18.58
C GLY A 135 14.96 7.17 -19.94
N LEU A 136 13.66 6.83 -19.98
CA LEU A 136 12.96 6.46 -21.21
C LEU A 136 12.69 7.67 -22.09
N VAL A 137 12.43 8.85 -21.52
CA VAL A 137 12.21 10.09 -22.29
C VAL A 137 13.47 10.46 -23.09
N ASP A 138 14.66 10.26 -22.52
CA ASP A 138 15.93 10.40 -23.23
C ASP A 138 16.10 9.33 -24.33
N ALA A 139 15.73 8.08 -24.06
CA ALA A 139 15.74 7.00 -25.06
C ALA A 139 14.73 7.22 -26.21
N ILE A 140 13.56 7.80 -25.92
CA ILE A 140 12.53 8.20 -26.89
C ILE A 140 13.02 9.41 -27.72
N ALA A 141 13.74 10.35 -27.11
CA ALA A 141 14.33 11.49 -27.80
C ALA A 141 15.50 11.09 -28.73
N GLU A 142 16.21 10.01 -28.40
CA GLU A 142 17.27 9.42 -29.24
C GLU A 142 16.74 8.44 -30.30
N GLY A 143 15.48 7.98 -30.19
CA GLY A 143 14.81 7.10 -31.14
C GLY A 143 14.39 7.82 -32.43
N GLU A 144 15.03 7.50 -33.56
CA GLU A 144 14.64 7.99 -34.88
C GLU A 144 13.25 7.46 -35.31
N GLY A 145 12.19 8.21 -34.99
CA GLY A 145 10.97 8.24 -35.79
C GLY A 145 9.78 7.42 -35.28
N SER A 146 8.66 8.13 -35.17
CA SER A 146 7.35 7.73 -34.63
C SER A 146 7.34 7.64 -33.10
N GLY A 147 6.79 8.67 -32.44
CA GLY A 147 6.62 8.75 -31.00
C GLY A 147 5.60 7.75 -30.43
N GLY A 148 5.72 6.48 -30.81
CA GLY A 148 5.16 5.35 -30.09
C GLY A 148 6.25 4.73 -29.23
N ILE A 149 5.94 4.48 -27.96
CA ILE A 149 6.82 3.75 -27.05
C ILE A 149 6.82 2.29 -27.53
N ASP A 150 8.00 1.76 -27.87
CA ASP A 150 8.17 0.34 -28.14
C ASP A 150 8.36 -0.38 -26.81
N PHE A 151 7.26 -0.74 -26.15
CA PHE A 151 7.27 -1.44 -24.86
C PHE A 151 7.99 -2.81 -24.96
N ASP A 152 7.98 -3.45 -26.14
CA ASP A 152 8.69 -4.71 -26.38
C ASP A 152 10.22 -4.52 -26.40
N ALA A 153 10.72 -3.31 -26.67
CA ALA A 153 12.15 -3.00 -26.64
C ALA A 153 12.69 -2.79 -25.21
N LEU A 154 11.81 -2.66 -24.21
CA LEU A 154 12.15 -2.41 -22.81
C LEU A 154 12.16 -3.67 -21.94
N ASP A 155 11.78 -4.83 -22.50
CA ASP A 155 11.58 -6.10 -21.75
C ASP A 155 10.68 -5.95 -20.51
N TRP A 156 9.80 -4.93 -20.53
CA TRP A 156 8.92 -4.60 -19.42
C TRP A 156 7.57 -5.32 -19.56
N ASP A 157 7.21 -6.08 -18.53
CA ASP A 157 5.93 -6.77 -18.40
C ASP A 157 5.13 -6.11 -17.25
N PRO A 158 4.09 -5.31 -17.56
CA PRO A 158 3.32 -4.58 -16.55
C PRO A 158 2.56 -5.52 -15.61
N GLU A 159 2.09 -6.66 -16.11
CA GLU A 159 1.44 -7.67 -15.27
C GLU A 159 2.44 -8.29 -14.29
N ALA A 160 3.65 -8.60 -14.75
CA ALA A 160 4.70 -9.14 -13.87
C ALA A 160 5.17 -8.14 -12.81
N GLU A 161 5.26 -6.84 -13.14
CA GLU A 161 5.59 -5.80 -12.17
C GLU A 161 4.52 -5.63 -11.08
N ALA A 162 3.25 -5.65 -11.48
CA ALA A 162 2.13 -5.60 -10.54
C ALA A 162 2.13 -6.85 -9.63
N GLU A 163 2.30 -8.04 -10.20
CA GLU A 163 2.38 -9.29 -9.43
C GLU A 163 3.57 -9.30 -8.45
N PHE A 164 4.72 -8.76 -8.85
CA PHE A 164 5.87 -8.61 -7.97
C PHE A 164 5.55 -7.71 -6.77
N LEU A 165 5.03 -6.50 -7.02
CA LEU A 165 4.71 -5.56 -5.95
C LEU A 165 3.62 -6.11 -5.03
N ASP A 166 2.58 -6.73 -5.57
CA ASP A 166 1.53 -7.39 -4.78
C ASP A 166 2.12 -8.53 -3.92
N GLY A 167 3.06 -9.32 -4.44
CA GLY A 167 3.77 -10.36 -3.69
C GLY A 167 4.59 -9.79 -2.53
N VAL A 168 5.31 -8.68 -2.77
CA VAL A 168 6.07 -7.95 -1.76
C VAL A 168 5.15 -7.41 -0.66
N LEU A 169 4.05 -6.75 -1.03
CA LEU A 169 3.09 -6.19 -0.07
C LEU A 169 2.39 -7.30 0.73
N GLY A 170 2.07 -8.42 0.11
CA GLY A 170 1.53 -9.61 0.77
C GLY A 170 2.49 -10.20 1.82
N ASN A 171 3.78 -10.32 1.47
CA ASN A 171 4.81 -10.77 2.42
C ASN A 171 5.00 -9.77 3.56
N LEU A 172 4.99 -8.46 3.26
CA LEU A 172 5.08 -7.42 4.29
C LEU A 172 3.87 -7.46 5.24
N TYR A 173 2.65 -7.72 4.72
CA TYR A 173 1.46 -7.97 5.54
C TYR A 173 1.66 -9.17 6.47
N LEU A 174 2.11 -10.31 5.93
CA LEU A 174 2.35 -11.54 6.70
C LEU A 174 3.39 -11.34 7.81
N LEU A 175 4.50 -10.68 7.52
CA LEU A 175 5.52 -10.34 8.50
C LEU A 175 4.96 -9.43 9.61
N THR A 176 4.07 -8.51 9.25
CA THR A 176 3.42 -7.59 10.20
C THR A 176 2.42 -8.29 11.12
N VAL A 177 1.59 -9.21 10.60
CA VAL A 177 0.57 -9.91 11.40
C VAL A 177 1.10 -11.17 12.11
N GLY A 178 2.19 -11.76 11.60
CA GLY A 178 2.77 -13.00 12.12
C GLY A 178 3.85 -12.81 13.19
N GLY A 179 4.38 -11.59 13.35
CA GLY A 179 5.43 -11.28 14.34
C GLY A 179 4.96 -11.43 15.79
N GLU A 180 5.77 -12.09 16.63
CA GLU A 180 5.53 -12.14 18.10
C GLU A 180 5.61 -10.73 18.72
N ASP A 181 6.37 -9.84 18.11
CA ASP A 181 6.42 -8.40 18.38
C ASP A 181 5.61 -7.64 17.33
N ALA A 182 4.30 -7.52 17.54
CA ALA A 182 3.40 -6.68 16.72
C ALA A 182 3.76 -5.17 16.77
N ASP A 183 4.81 -4.81 17.51
CA ASP A 183 5.35 -3.46 17.66
C ASP A 183 6.56 -3.24 16.74
N GLY A 184 6.31 -3.10 15.44
CA GLY A 184 7.01 -2.08 14.63
C GLY A 184 8.48 -2.29 14.25
N THR A 185 8.99 -3.52 14.18
CA THR A 185 10.34 -3.73 13.62
C THR A 185 10.31 -3.50 12.11
N MET A 186 11.12 -2.56 11.62
CA MET A 186 11.28 -2.36 10.17
C MET A 186 11.98 -3.58 9.54
N VAL A 187 11.54 -3.93 8.34
CA VAL A 187 12.07 -5.02 7.53
C VAL A 187 13.12 -4.45 6.56
N PRO A 188 14.33 -5.03 6.48
CA PRO A 188 15.31 -4.65 5.48
C PRO A 188 14.85 -4.98 4.06
N LEU A 189 15.06 -4.07 3.10
CA LEU A 189 14.70 -4.31 1.71
C LEU A 189 15.35 -5.57 1.10
N PRO A 190 16.64 -5.89 1.35
CA PRO A 190 17.23 -7.12 0.82
C PRO A 190 16.49 -8.39 1.29
N ALA A 191 16.03 -8.40 2.55
CA ALA A 191 15.29 -9.53 3.10
C ALA A 191 13.89 -9.64 2.46
N LEU A 192 13.24 -8.50 2.22
CA LEU A 192 11.93 -8.46 1.58
C LEU A 192 12.01 -8.86 0.09
N ALA A 193 13.00 -8.35 -0.65
CA ALA A 193 13.27 -8.77 -2.04
C ALA A 193 13.57 -10.27 -2.13
N ALA A 194 14.45 -10.78 -1.26
CA ALA A 194 14.77 -12.20 -1.21
C ALA A 194 13.54 -13.08 -0.92
N SER A 195 12.58 -12.61 -0.12
CA SER A 195 11.37 -13.37 0.21
C SER A 195 10.44 -13.66 -0.97
N VAL A 196 10.57 -12.90 -2.07
CA VAL A 196 9.76 -13.07 -3.29
C VAL A 196 10.57 -13.76 -4.39
N ILE A 197 11.89 -13.49 -4.45
CA ILE A 197 12.76 -13.96 -5.53
C ILE A 197 13.38 -15.34 -5.23
N VAL A 198 13.77 -15.59 -3.99
CA VAL A 198 14.49 -16.81 -3.62
C VAL A 198 13.47 -17.94 -3.42
N PRO A 199 13.58 -19.06 -4.18
CA PRO A 199 12.69 -20.19 -3.98
C PRO A 199 12.85 -20.84 -2.60
N ASP A 200 11.75 -21.24 -1.97
CA ASP A 200 11.74 -21.84 -0.62
C ASP A 200 12.59 -23.11 -0.48
N ASP A 201 12.80 -23.85 -1.58
CA ASP A 201 13.57 -25.11 -1.60
C ASP A 201 15.07 -24.92 -1.93
N MET A 202 15.50 -23.68 -2.16
CA MET A 202 16.88 -23.35 -2.49
C MET A 202 17.74 -23.25 -1.22
N ALA A 203 18.77 -24.11 -1.13
CA ALA A 203 19.65 -24.15 0.05
C ALA A 203 20.60 -22.94 0.16
N GLU A 204 21.16 -22.48 -0.97
CA GLU A 204 22.02 -21.30 -1.03
C GLU A 204 21.72 -20.54 -2.34
N PRO A 205 21.51 -19.20 -2.28
CA PRO A 205 21.28 -18.39 -3.48
C PRO A 205 22.48 -18.42 -4.42
N THR A 206 22.23 -18.65 -5.70
CA THR A 206 23.26 -18.51 -6.76
C THR A 206 23.58 -17.04 -7.01
N ASN A 207 24.75 -16.73 -7.61
CA ASN A 207 25.12 -15.34 -7.94
C ASN A 207 24.04 -14.62 -8.77
N ASP A 208 23.45 -15.28 -9.76
CA ASP A 208 22.38 -14.72 -10.60
C ASP A 208 21.13 -14.34 -9.78
N VAL A 209 20.85 -15.09 -8.70
CA VAL A 209 19.73 -14.79 -7.78
C VAL A 209 20.08 -13.61 -6.88
N LEU A 210 21.33 -13.51 -6.43
CA LEU A 210 21.79 -12.37 -5.63
C LEU A 210 21.77 -11.05 -6.42
N GLU A 211 22.09 -11.11 -7.72
CA GLU A 211 21.96 -9.98 -8.65
C GLU A 211 20.49 -9.55 -8.76
N GLN A 212 19.57 -10.49 -9.02
CA GLN A 212 18.13 -10.22 -9.05
C GLN A 212 17.58 -9.61 -7.75
N VAL A 213 18.04 -10.11 -6.59
CA VAL A 213 17.66 -9.55 -5.29
C VAL A 213 18.15 -8.11 -5.13
N SER A 214 19.34 -7.79 -5.65
CA SER A 214 19.90 -6.43 -5.60
C SER A 214 19.14 -5.47 -6.52
N ASP A 215 18.80 -5.91 -7.74
CA ASP A 215 17.98 -5.13 -8.68
C ASP A 215 16.59 -4.86 -8.11
N ALA A 216 15.95 -5.89 -7.55
CA ALA A 216 14.65 -5.76 -6.91
C ALA A 216 14.69 -4.88 -5.67
N MET A 217 15.78 -4.89 -4.89
CA MET A 217 15.96 -3.97 -3.77
C MET A 217 15.96 -2.51 -4.25
N MET A 218 16.66 -2.20 -5.35
CA MET A 218 16.66 -0.85 -5.91
C MET A 218 15.29 -0.43 -6.45
N ARG A 219 14.60 -1.35 -7.14
CA ARG A 219 13.22 -1.12 -7.57
C ARG A 219 12.30 -0.84 -6.38
N LEU A 220 12.44 -1.61 -5.29
CA LEU A 220 11.67 -1.40 -4.07
C LEU A 220 11.97 -0.05 -3.39
N ASP A 221 13.20 0.45 -3.49
CA ASP A 221 13.57 1.75 -2.95
C ASP A 221 12.73 2.86 -3.59
N ASP A 222 12.56 2.84 -4.91
CA ASP A 222 11.72 3.80 -5.64
C ASP A 222 10.23 3.58 -5.38
N GLN A 223 9.77 2.33 -5.37
CA GLN A 223 8.38 1.99 -5.09
C GLN A 223 7.94 2.46 -3.70
N PHE A 224 8.76 2.25 -2.67
CA PHE A 224 8.41 2.68 -1.32
C PHE A 224 8.52 4.19 -1.11
N ARG A 225 9.34 4.91 -1.87
CA ARG A 225 9.28 6.39 -1.92
C ARG A 225 7.93 6.89 -2.41
N MET A 226 7.32 6.21 -3.38
CA MET A 226 5.98 6.55 -3.89
C MET A 226 4.86 6.14 -2.92
N LEU A 227 5.03 5.03 -2.20
CA LEU A 227 4.00 4.50 -1.29
C LEU A 227 4.00 5.14 0.11
N GLU A 228 5.09 5.77 0.53
CA GLU A 228 5.16 6.48 1.82
C GLU A 228 4.19 7.68 1.89
N PRO A 229 4.09 8.58 0.89
CA PRO A 229 3.16 9.72 0.89
C PRO A 229 1.67 9.39 0.98
N VAL A 230 1.24 8.21 0.51
CA VAL A 230 -0.14 7.73 0.69
C VAL A 230 -0.36 7.11 2.07
N GLY A 231 0.69 6.96 2.88
CA GLY A 231 0.64 6.44 4.24
C GLY A 231 0.56 4.93 4.31
N LEU A 232 0.90 4.20 3.24
CA LEU A 232 0.92 2.74 3.26
C LEU A 232 2.07 2.22 4.14
N VAL A 233 3.24 2.83 4.01
CA VAL A 233 4.47 2.40 4.69
C VAL A 233 5.13 3.55 5.44
N GLU A 234 5.85 3.22 6.50
CA GLU A 234 6.98 4.04 6.95
C GLU A 234 8.24 3.50 6.31
N TYR A 235 8.99 4.40 5.68
CA TYR A 235 10.10 4.02 4.83
C TYR A 235 11.39 4.74 5.23
N ARG A 236 12.51 4.02 5.15
CA ARG A 236 13.85 4.59 5.20
C ARG A 236 14.55 4.23 3.88
N PRO A 237 14.95 5.22 3.08
CA PRO A 237 15.60 5.00 1.80
C PRO A 237 16.96 4.31 1.92
N VAL A 238 17.39 3.69 0.82
CA VAL A 238 18.75 3.19 0.66
C VAL A 238 19.74 4.35 0.77
N ASP A 239 20.85 4.14 1.45
CA ASP A 239 21.93 5.12 1.56
C ASP A 239 22.68 5.21 0.22
N GLU A 240 22.52 6.32 -0.49
CA GLU A 240 23.18 6.59 -1.77
C GLU A 240 24.71 6.47 -1.71
N ALA A 241 25.33 6.63 -0.53
CA ALA A 241 26.77 6.43 -0.37
C ALA A 241 27.19 4.95 -0.58
N LEU A 242 26.31 3.98 -0.31
CA LEU A 242 26.57 2.57 -0.64
C LEU A 242 26.58 2.34 -2.16
N MET A 243 25.78 3.10 -2.90
CA MET A 243 25.68 2.99 -4.36
C MET A 243 26.94 3.53 -5.05
N ALA A 244 27.58 4.55 -4.48
CA ALA A 244 28.80 5.16 -5.01
C ALA A 244 30.07 4.31 -4.80
N ASP A 245 30.08 3.44 -3.77
CA ASP A 245 31.23 2.62 -3.38
C ASP A 245 31.22 1.21 -4.01
N ALA A 246 30.20 0.85 -4.81
CA ALA A 246 30.08 -0.47 -5.44
C ALA A 246 31.20 -0.80 -6.45
N ASP A 247 31.98 0.20 -6.87
CA ASP A 247 33.17 0.06 -7.71
C ASP A 247 34.47 -0.27 -6.92
N GLU A 248 34.44 -0.26 -5.58
CA GLU A 248 35.58 -0.64 -4.73
C GLU A 248 35.33 -1.95 -3.95
N GLU A 249 36.39 -2.77 -3.86
CA GLU A 249 36.44 -4.15 -3.32
C GLU A 249 35.65 -4.34 -2.01
N PRO A 250 34.92 -5.47 -1.83
CA PRO A 250 33.90 -5.60 -0.79
C PRO A 250 34.48 -5.36 0.60
N ALA A 251 33.92 -4.39 1.30
CA ALA A 251 34.24 -4.12 2.69
C ALA A 251 33.90 -5.32 3.60
N ALA A 252 34.55 -5.34 4.76
CA ALA A 252 34.48 -6.33 5.84
C ALA A 252 33.04 -6.81 6.19
N PRO A 253 32.88 -7.98 6.86
CA PRO A 253 31.56 -8.57 7.11
C PRO A 253 30.57 -7.61 7.74
N VAL A 254 29.39 -7.57 7.13
CA VAL A 254 28.20 -6.78 7.45
C VAL A 254 27.86 -6.90 8.94
N ASP A 255 27.87 -5.79 9.68
CA ASP A 255 27.28 -5.73 11.03
C ASP A 255 25.79 -5.29 10.96
N ASP A 256 25.00 -5.46 12.02
CA ASP A 256 23.56 -5.11 12.02
C ASP A 256 23.28 -3.62 11.69
N THR A 257 24.25 -2.74 11.89
CA THR A 257 24.26 -1.31 11.51
C THR A 257 24.44 -1.10 10.00
N ASP A 258 25.05 -2.07 9.28
CA ASP A 258 25.20 -2.02 7.82
C ASP A 258 23.90 -2.39 7.10
N VAL A 259 23.06 -3.26 7.68
CA VAL A 259 21.79 -3.68 7.06
C VAL A 259 20.80 -2.52 6.92
N ALA A 260 20.76 -1.62 7.90
CA ALA A 260 19.87 -0.45 7.88
C ALA A 260 20.20 0.56 6.78
N ARG A 261 21.39 0.49 6.17
CA ARG A 261 21.81 1.33 5.05
C ARG A 261 21.24 0.85 3.71
N TYR A 262 20.79 -0.42 3.63
CA TYR A 262 20.15 -0.99 2.45
C TYR A 262 18.63 -0.74 2.39
N GLY A 263 18.15 0.30 3.09
CA GLY A 263 16.74 0.64 3.15
C GLY A 263 15.92 -0.26 4.09
N MET A 264 14.91 0.33 4.71
CA MET A 264 14.07 -0.34 5.69
C MET A 264 12.61 0.09 5.53
N VAL A 265 11.68 -0.85 5.66
CA VAL A 265 10.25 -0.59 5.46
C VAL A 265 9.40 -1.26 6.53
N ARG A 266 8.28 -0.64 6.92
CA ARG A 266 7.22 -1.30 7.69
C ARG A 266 5.86 -0.75 7.29
N LEU A 267 4.80 -1.52 7.51
CA LEU A 267 3.45 -0.98 7.39
C LEU A 267 3.15 0.02 8.49
N THR A 268 2.42 1.07 8.13
CA THR A 268 1.69 1.89 9.10
C THR A 268 0.43 1.13 9.55
N PRO A 269 -0.24 1.54 10.64
CA PRO A 269 -1.57 1.01 10.97
C PRO A 269 -2.60 1.22 9.84
N LEU A 270 -2.50 2.33 9.11
CA LEU A 270 -3.32 2.64 7.96
C LEU A 270 -3.02 1.72 6.77
N GLY A 271 -1.74 1.44 6.51
CA GLY A 271 -1.32 0.53 5.47
C GLY A 271 -1.72 -0.92 5.76
N LEU A 272 -1.68 -1.35 7.03
CA LEU A 272 -2.20 -2.65 7.43
C LEU A 272 -3.71 -2.77 7.13
N TYR A 273 -4.49 -1.72 7.40
CA TYR A 273 -5.90 -1.66 7.02
C TYR A 273 -6.08 -1.73 5.49
N GLY A 274 -5.28 -0.95 4.73
CA GLY A 274 -5.33 -0.91 3.27
C GLY A 274 -5.04 -2.25 2.62
N LEU A 275 -3.94 -2.89 3.01
CA LEU A 275 -3.58 -4.21 2.48
C LEU A 275 -4.59 -5.28 2.88
N ARG A 276 -5.14 -5.23 4.09
CA ARG A 276 -6.23 -6.14 4.47
C ARG A 276 -7.45 -5.96 3.57
N ALA A 277 -7.85 -4.72 3.27
CA ALA A 277 -8.98 -4.45 2.38
C ALA A 277 -8.73 -5.01 0.97
N ARG A 278 -7.53 -4.79 0.42
CA ARG A 278 -7.10 -5.38 -0.88
C ARG A 278 -7.13 -6.90 -0.87
N LEU A 279 -6.60 -7.53 0.18
CA LEU A 279 -6.61 -9.00 0.31
C LEU A 279 -8.04 -9.56 0.33
N LEU A 280 -8.95 -8.90 1.06
CA LEU A 280 -10.36 -9.28 1.09
C LEU A 280 -11.03 -9.13 -0.28
N GLU A 281 -10.73 -8.06 -1.01
CA GLU A 281 -11.23 -7.83 -2.37
C GLU A 281 -10.70 -8.87 -3.38
N ALA A 282 -9.43 -9.27 -3.23
CA ALA A 282 -8.80 -10.36 -3.98
C ALA A 282 -9.32 -11.77 -3.58
N GLY A 283 -10.19 -11.86 -2.56
CA GLY A 283 -10.85 -13.09 -2.13
C GLY A 283 -10.07 -13.92 -1.11
N PHE A 284 -9.03 -13.36 -0.49
CA PHE A 284 -8.31 -14.01 0.61
C PHE A 284 -9.08 -13.88 1.94
N GLU A 285 -8.94 -14.87 2.81
CA GLU A 285 -9.42 -14.79 4.18
C GLU A 285 -8.40 -14.06 5.06
N ALA A 286 -8.62 -12.76 5.27
CA ALA A 286 -7.79 -11.89 6.11
C ALA A 286 -8.56 -11.46 7.37
N PRO A 287 -8.66 -12.30 8.41
CA PRO A 287 -9.40 -11.95 9.64
C PRO A 287 -8.74 -10.76 10.35
N ALA A 288 -9.51 -10.08 11.21
CA ALA A 288 -9.01 -9.10 12.16
C ALA A 288 -9.50 -9.42 13.57
N VAL A 289 -8.69 -9.05 14.55
CA VAL A 289 -9.11 -9.09 15.95
C VAL A 289 -10.25 -8.10 16.14
N GLY A 290 -11.40 -8.59 16.59
CA GLY A 290 -12.66 -7.87 16.70
C GLY A 290 -13.75 -8.41 15.78
N ASP A 291 -13.42 -9.21 14.75
CA ASP A 291 -14.40 -9.68 13.77
C ASP A 291 -15.46 -10.63 14.37
N LEU A 292 -15.16 -11.29 15.50
CA LEU A 292 -16.04 -12.27 16.13
C LEU A 292 -16.84 -11.68 17.30
N VAL A 293 -16.63 -10.40 17.67
CA VAL A 293 -17.24 -9.79 18.87
C VAL A 293 -18.77 -9.81 18.85
N ASP A 294 -19.38 -9.71 17.68
CA ASP A 294 -20.85 -9.74 17.52
C ASP A 294 -21.39 -11.14 17.21
N LYS A 295 -20.54 -12.17 17.18
CA LYS A 295 -20.89 -13.55 16.85
C LYS A 295 -21.23 -14.38 18.10
N GLY A 296 -21.76 -15.59 17.88
CA GLY A 296 -22.04 -16.57 18.93
C GLY A 296 -20.75 -17.20 19.49
N ALA A 297 -20.86 -17.84 20.66
CA ALA A 297 -19.74 -18.53 21.30
C ALA A 297 -19.21 -19.73 20.49
N ASP A 298 -20.05 -20.36 19.66
CA ASP A 298 -19.67 -21.38 18.67
C ASP A 298 -18.70 -20.81 17.64
N ALA A 299 -19.09 -19.74 16.95
CA ALA A 299 -18.25 -19.08 15.95
C ALA A 299 -16.96 -18.49 16.57
N LEU A 300 -17.01 -18.01 17.81
CA LEU A 300 -15.82 -17.57 18.54
C LEU A 300 -14.83 -18.72 18.74
N LEU A 301 -15.29 -19.86 19.26
CA LEU A 301 -14.42 -21.00 19.55
C LEU A 301 -13.85 -21.62 18.27
N ASP A 302 -14.65 -21.75 17.22
CA ASP A 302 -14.19 -22.28 15.93
C ASP A 302 -13.20 -21.32 15.26
N GLY A 303 -13.51 -20.02 15.22
CA GLY A 303 -12.65 -19.01 14.59
C GLY A 303 -11.32 -18.81 15.30
N THR A 304 -11.32 -18.79 16.65
CA THR A 304 -10.09 -18.59 17.43
C THR A 304 -9.19 -19.84 17.50
N ALA A 305 -9.67 -21.01 17.09
CA ALA A 305 -8.90 -22.25 17.12
C ALA A 305 -7.64 -22.21 16.23
N VAL A 306 -7.68 -21.41 15.16
CA VAL A 306 -6.57 -21.24 14.22
C VAL A 306 -5.75 -19.96 14.48
N PHE A 307 -6.14 -19.15 15.46
CA PHE A 307 -5.47 -17.88 15.76
C PHE A 307 -4.20 -18.10 16.59
N PRO A 308 -3.17 -17.26 16.41
CA PRO A 308 -2.06 -17.17 17.35
C PRO A 308 -2.58 -16.89 18.78
N PRO A 309 -1.95 -17.43 19.85
CA PRO A 309 -2.46 -17.33 21.22
C PRO A 309 -2.78 -15.91 21.67
N ALA A 310 -1.94 -14.94 21.30
CA ALA A 310 -2.14 -13.54 21.67
C ALA A 310 -3.34 -12.89 20.95
N ALA A 311 -3.67 -13.33 19.74
CA ALA A 311 -4.86 -12.86 19.02
C ALA A 311 -6.13 -13.53 19.54
N ALA A 312 -6.10 -14.84 19.76
CA ALA A 312 -7.21 -15.59 20.36
C ALA A 312 -7.61 -15.02 21.74
N HIS A 313 -6.62 -14.64 22.55
CA HIS A 313 -6.86 -14.01 23.85
C HIS A 313 -7.56 -12.66 23.71
N ALA A 314 -7.01 -11.77 22.86
CA ALA A 314 -7.56 -10.44 22.62
C ALA A 314 -9.00 -10.52 22.06
N GLU A 315 -9.26 -11.43 21.12
CA GLU A 315 -10.61 -11.68 20.58
C GLU A 315 -11.59 -12.08 21.68
N THR A 316 -11.19 -13.03 22.52
CA THR A 316 -12.02 -13.54 23.62
C THR A 316 -12.33 -12.45 24.64
N GLU A 317 -11.34 -11.63 25.01
CA GLU A 317 -11.54 -10.48 25.91
C GLU A 317 -12.56 -9.49 25.31
N GLN A 318 -12.40 -9.09 24.04
CA GLN A 318 -13.32 -8.18 23.38
C GLN A 318 -14.75 -8.74 23.26
N TRP A 319 -14.88 -10.05 23.03
CA TRP A 319 -16.18 -10.72 23.00
C TRP A 319 -16.86 -10.75 24.37
N LEU A 320 -16.08 -10.95 25.44
CA LEU A 320 -16.57 -10.97 26.82
C LEU A 320 -16.99 -9.58 27.31
N ASP A 321 -16.23 -8.53 26.97
CA ASP A 321 -16.48 -7.14 27.42
C ASP A 321 -17.85 -6.60 26.98
N ARG A 322 -18.41 -7.15 25.90
CA ARG A 322 -19.72 -6.77 25.35
C ARG A 322 -20.90 -7.56 25.91
N ARG A 323 -20.66 -8.53 26.82
CA ARG A 323 -21.69 -9.48 27.29
C ARG A 323 -21.80 -9.52 28.81
N ASP A 324 -22.99 -9.90 29.29
CA ASP A 324 -23.16 -10.23 30.70
C ASP A 324 -22.33 -11.48 31.06
N PRO A 325 -21.53 -11.46 32.13
CA PRO A 325 -20.63 -12.58 32.45
C PRO A 325 -21.32 -13.94 32.62
N LEU A 326 -22.53 -13.97 33.20
CA LEU A 326 -23.25 -15.23 33.42
C LEU A 326 -23.84 -15.75 32.11
N GLN A 327 -24.31 -14.87 31.24
CA GLN A 327 -24.75 -15.23 29.90
C GLN A 327 -23.59 -15.77 29.05
N ALA A 328 -22.48 -15.04 28.98
CA ALA A 328 -21.28 -15.44 28.26
C ALA A 328 -20.77 -16.82 28.72
N ALA A 329 -20.68 -17.07 30.03
CA ALA A 329 -20.27 -18.36 30.56
C ALA A 329 -21.22 -19.50 30.14
N ARG A 330 -22.53 -19.26 30.06
CA ARG A 330 -23.50 -20.27 29.59
C ARG A 330 -23.34 -20.56 28.10
N GLU A 331 -23.15 -19.53 27.29
CA GLU A 331 -22.96 -19.67 25.84
C GLU A 331 -21.68 -20.46 25.54
N LEU A 332 -20.56 -20.11 26.19
CA LEU A 332 -19.29 -20.83 26.06
C LEU A 332 -19.40 -22.30 26.49
N LEU A 333 -20.04 -22.58 27.64
CA LEU A 333 -20.27 -23.96 28.09
C LEU A 333 -21.21 -24.75 27.18
N ALA A 334 -22.15 -24.08 26.51
CA ALA A 334 -23.04 -24.71 25.55
C ALA A 334 -22.30 -25.06 24.27
N ALA A 335 -21.49 -24.14 23.73
CA ALA A 335 -20.67 -24.36 22.54
C ALA A 335 -19.59 -25.41 22.77
N ALA A 336 -18.85 -25.34 23.89
CA ALA A 336 -17.80 -26.30 24.25
C ALA A 336 -18.32 -27.72 24.54
N ARG A 337 -19.64 -27.93 24.62
CA ARG A 337 -20.23 -29.27 24.79
C ARG A 337 -20.06 -30.16 23.55
N GLY A 338 -19.69 -29.59 22.39
CA GLY A 338 -19.36 -30.32 21.17
C GLY A 338 -20.56 -31.09 20.63
N ALA A 339 -21.45 -30.41 19.91
CA ALA A 339 -22.55 -31.06 19.19
C ALA A 339 -22.24 -31.22 17.68
N ASP A 340 -21.10 -30.73 17.21
CA ASP A 340 -20.72 -30.79 15.80
C ASP A 340 -20.33 -32.20 15.38
N GLN A 341 -20.87 -32.64 14.24
CA GLN A 341 -20.42 -33.84 13.56
C GLN A 341 -19.07 -33.49 12.94
N GLY A 342 -17.99 -33.89 13.61
CA GLY A 342 -16.62 -33.58 13.20
C GLY A 342 -16.22 -34.09 11.82
#